data_AF-A0A357LUZ7-F1
#
_entry.id   AF-A0A357LUZ7-F1
#
_cell.length_a   1.000
_cell.length_b   1.000
_cell.length_c   1.000
_cell.angle_alpha   90.00
_cell.angle_beta   90.00
_cell.angle_gamma   90.00
#
_symmetry.space_group_name_H-M   'P 1'
#
loop_
_entity.id
_entity.type
_entity.pdbx_description
1 polymer ?
#
loop_
_entity_poly.entity_id
_entity_poly.type
_entity_poly.pdbx_seq_one_letter_code
_entity_poly.pdbx_strand_id
1 'polypeptide(L)'
;MNFVKLCIFAVVMLTTGCALQPKTGAPAASSLEVALLADSIQSLGLKVDPQEAKTAAEAAFVHAQHLSVQYQVTDAPLIHNTKVNLGLRTRGLCWHWARDMAARLNQEGFKTLDLHMARSKPESFRIGHSTLIISAKGDKHTDGIVLDPWRYGGKVFWSATEADSKYIWLLEM
;
A
#
# COMPACT_ATOMS: atom_id res chain seq x y z
N MET A 1 63.30 34.12 -9.35
CA MET A 1 62.97 35.07 -8.28
C MET A 1 61.76 35.87 -8.73
N ASN A 2 60.75 36.01 -7.85
CA ASN A 2 59.47 36.78 -7.95
C ASN A 2 58.34 36.01 -8.69
N PHE A 3 57.36 35.33 -8.06
CA PHE A 3 56.33 35.75 -7.08
C PHE A 3 55.67 37.09 -7.50
N VAL A 4 54.37 37.17 -7.78
CA VAL A 4 53.29 37.27 -6.78
C VAL A 4 51.88 37.20 -7.44
N LYS A 5 51.07 36.26 -6.91
CA LYS A 5 49.63 36.27 -6.56
C LYS A 5 48.54 36.52 -7.63
N LEU A 6 47.92 35.38 -7.97
CA LEU A 6 46.57 35.20 -8.51
C LEU A 6 45.52 35.44 -7.41
N CYS A 7 44.70 36.48 -7.55
CA CYS A 7 43.52 36.71 -6.69
C CYS A 7 42.28 36.09 -7.35
N ILE A 8 42.00 34.81 -7.06
CA ILE A 8 40.71 34.18 -7.37
C ILE A 8 39.75 34.47 -6.23
N PHE A 9 38.71 35.24 -6.53
CA PHE A 9 37.56 35.46 -5.69
C PHE A 9 36.67 34.20 -5.73
N ALA A 10 36.89 33.25 -4.82
CA ALA A 10 36.03 32.08 -4.66
C ALA A 10 35.14 32.25 -3.42
N VAL A 11 34.00 32.91 -3.60
CA VAL A 11 32.91 32.88 -2.62
C VAL A 11 32.21 31.53 -2.79
N VAL A 12 32.70 30.54 -2.05
CA VAL A 12 32.03 29.24 -1.90
C VAL A 12 30.88 29.45 -0.91
N MET A 13 29.67 29.70 -1.42
CA MET A 13 28.45 29.56 -0.62
C MET A 13 28.19 28.07 -0.36
N LEU A 14 28.76 27.55 0.72
CA LEU A 14 28.34 26.29 1.32
C LEU A 14 27.03 26.53 2.07
N THR A 15 25.91 26.51 1.35
CA THR A 15 24.61 26.38 1.99
C THR A 15 24.46 24.94 2.46
N THR A 16 24.85 24.66 3.70
CA THR A 16 24.42 23.47 4.44
C THR A 16 22.94 23.59 4.75
N GLY A 17 22.10 23.47 3.72
CA GLY A 17 20.69 23.20 3.92
C GLY A 17 20.59 21.80 4.52
N CYS A 18 20.26 21.70 5.80
CA CYS A 18 19.65 20.49 6.34
C CYS A 18 18.37 20.26 5.53
N ALA A 19 18.48 19.53 4.42
CA ALA A 19 17.32 19.12 3.65
C ALA A 19 16.51 18.22 4.59
N LEU A 20 15.43 18.78 5.15
CA LEU A 20 14.36 18.00 5.74
C LEU A 20 13.89 17.06 4.65
N GLN A 21 14.41 15.82 4.64
CA GLN A 21 13.88 14.81 3.76
C GLN A 21 12.39 14.69 4.10
N PRO A 22 11.49 14.77 3.10
CA PRO A 22 10.10 14.47 3.32
C PRO A 22 10.02 13.13 4.03
N LYS A 23 9.34 13.07 5.18
CA LYS A 23 9.08 11.79 5.85
C LYS A 23 8.32 10.91 4.85
N THR A 24 8.99 9.91 4.31
CA THR A 24 8.40 8.95 3.37
C THR A 24 7.73 7.83 4.15
N GLY A 25 6.59 7.39 3.64
CA GLY A 25 5.90 6.20 4.15
C GLY A 25 4.86 6.48 5.23
N ALA A 26 3.91 5.55 5.31
CA ALA A 26 2.83 5.57 6.28
C ALA A 26 3.33 5.28 7.70
N PRO A 27 2.67 5.82 8.73
CA PRO A 27 2.95 5.44 10.11
C PRO A 27 2.70 3.94 10.32
N ALA A 28 3.38 3.37 11.29
CA ALA A 28 3.12 1.99 11.70
C ALA A 28 1.68 1.89 12.21
N ALA A 29 1.04 0.75 11.93
CA ALA A 29 -0.29 0.47 12.47
C ALA A 29 -0.22 0.30 13.98
N SER A 30 -1.26 0.75 14.66
CA SER A 30 -1.46 0.45 16.08
C SER A 30 -1.82 -1.03 16.28
N SER A 31 -1.55 -1.57 17.48
CA SER A 31 -2.00 -2.91 17.86
C SER A 31 -3.52 -3.06 17.77
N LEU A 32 -4.27 -1.99 18.01
CA LEU A 32 -5.72 -1.94 17.86
C LEU A 32 -6.15 -2.09 16.39
N GLU A 33 -5.52 -1.39 15.45
CA GLU A 33 -5.82 -1.54 14.02
C GLU A 33 -5.55 -2.95 13.52
N VAL A 34 -4.44 -3.55 13.95
CA VAL A 34 -4.11 -4.95 13.63
C VAL A 34 -5.16 -5.90 14.20
N ALA A 35 -5.55 -5.73 15.46
CA ALA A 35 -6.58 -6.56 16.10
C ALA A 35 -7.94 -6.43 15.40
N LEU A 36 -8.39 -5.22 15.06
CA LEU A 36 -9.66 -5.00 14.38
C LEU A 36 -9.70 -5.64 12.98
N LEU A 37 -8.58 -5.60 12.25
CA LEU A 37 -8.50 -6.30 10.97
C LEU A 37 -8.50 -7.82 11.17
N ALA A 38 -7.76 -8.34 12.15
CA ALA A 38 -7.75 -9.77 12.47
C ALA A 38 -9.16 -10.28 12.83
N ASP A 39 -9.89 -9.54 13.69
CA ASP A 39 -11.27 -9.86 14.06
C ASP A 39 -12.19 -9.83 12.84
N SER A 40 -12.02 -8.85 11.95
CA SER A 40 -12.77 -8.77 10.69
C SER A 40 -12.51 -10.01 9.82
N ILE A 41 -11.25 -10.43 9.64
CA ILE A 41 -10.89 -11.61 8.86
C ILE A 41 -11.43 -12.88 9.51
N GLN A 42 -11.33 -13.01 10.84
CA GLN A 42 -11.89 -14.14 11.56
C GLN A 42 -13.41 -14.22 11.40
N SER A 43 -14.10 -13.07 11.34
CA SER A 43 -15.55 -13.00 11.15
C SER A 43 -16.04 -13.48 9.78
N LEU A 44 -15.15 -13.71 8.81
CA LEU A 44 -15.51 -14.25 7.49
C LEU A 44 -16.13 -15.66 7.60
N GLY A 45 -15.86 -16.41 8.67
CA GLY A 45 -16.59 -17.64 8.95
C GLY A 45 -15.97 -18.51 10.03
N LEU A 46 -16.76 -19.47 10.53
CA LEU A 46 -16.35 -20.38 11.62
C LEU A 46 -15.15 -21.28 11.29
N LYS A 47 -14.82 -21.42 9.99
CA LYS A 47 -13.69 -22.24 9.52
C LYS A 47 -12.39 -21.45 9.40
N VAL A 48 -12.42 -20.13 9.57
CA VAL A 48 -11.21 -19.31 9.55
C VAL A 48 -10.40 -19.58 10.80
N ASP A 49 -9.14 -19.95 10.64
CA ASP A 49 -8.21 -20.10 11.75
C ASP A 49 -7.90 -18.71 12.34
N PRO A 50 -8.18 -18.46 13.64
CA PRO A 50 -7.88 -17.19 14.28
C PRO A 50 -6.40 -16.79 14.17
N GLN A 51 -5.48 -17.76 14.14
CA GLN A 51 -4.06 -17.50 13.98
C GLN A 51 -3.72 -17.06 12.55
N GLU A 52 -4.36 -17.65 11.53
CA GLU A 52 -4.19 -17.19 10.14
C GLU A 52 -4.74 -15.77 9.96
N ALA A 53 -5.90 -15.45 10.58
CA ALA A 53 -6.48 -14.12 10.55
C ALA A 53 -5.53 -13.06 11.15
N LYS A 54 -4.93 -13.37 12.31
CA LYS A 54 -3.93 -12.51 12.95
C LYS A 54 -2.69 -12.34 12.08
N THR A 55 -2.13 -13.44 11.56
CA THR A 55 -0.96 -13.41 10.68
C THR A 55 -1.23 -12.59 9.40
N ALA A 56 -2.41 -12.74 8.80
CA ALA A 56 -2.81 -11.96 7.63
C ALA A 56 -2.89 -10.46 7.93
N ALA A 57 -3.49 -10.08 9.06
CA ALA A 57 -3.61 -8.68 9.47
C ALA A 57 -2.23 -8.04 9.73
N GLU A 58 -1.36 -8.73 10.49
CA GLU A 58 0.00 -8.29 10.78
C GLU A 58 0.82 -8.12 9.49
N ALA A 59 0.81 -9.15 8.63
CA ALA A 59 1.53 -9.13 7.36
C ALA A 59 1.04 -8.01 6.44
N ALA A 60 -0.28 -7.75 6.39
CA ALA A 60 -0.86 -6.69 5.59
C ALA A 60 -0.36 -5.30 6.03
N PHE A 61 -0.42 -4.97 7.32
CA PHE A 61 0.03 -3.67 7.81
C PHE A 61 1.54 -3.47 7.71
N VAL A 62 2.32 -4.48 8.11
CA VAL A 62 3.79 -4.41 8.03
C VAL A 62 4.24 -4.24 6.58
N HIS A 63 3.65 -5.01 5.66
CA HIS A 63 4.05 -4.92 4.26
C HIS A 63 3.56 -3.64 3.59
N ALA A 64 2.35 -3.18 3.87
CA ALA A 64 1.85 -1.91 3.36
C ALA A 64 2.75 -0.74 3.80
N GLN A 65 3.18 -0.73 5.06
CA GLN A 65 4.16 0.25 5.54
C GLN A 65 5.49 0.13 4.77
N HIS A 66 6.03 -1.07 4.64
CA HIS A 66 7.27 -1.30 3.89
C HIS A 66 7.17 -0.79 2.44
N LEU A 67 6.08 -1.11 1.73
CA LEU A 67 5.82 -0.63 0.37
C LEU A 67 5.73 0.89 0.30
N SER A 68 5.11 1.54 1.29
CA SER A 68 5.00 3.01 1.32
C SER A 68 6.36 3.71 1.39
N VAL A 69 7.32 3.12 2.11
CA VAL A 69 8.71 3.59 2.16
C VAL A 69 9.42 3.28 0.85
N GLN A 70 9.30 2.03 0.36
CA GLN A 70 9.94 1.59 -0.89
C GLN A 70 9.49 2.40 -2.10
N TYR A 71 8.21 2.75 -2.17
CA TYR A 71 7.64 3.56 -3.24
C TYR A 71 7.87 5.06 -3.05
N GLN A 72 8.47 5.47 -1.93
CA GLN A 72 8.76 6.86 -1.57
C GLN A 72 7.49 7.72 -1.61
N VAL A 73 6.42 7.22 -0.98
CA VAL A 73 5.13 7.89 -0.92
C VAL A 73 5.24 9.11 0.00
N THR A 74 4.87 10.27 -0.55
CA THR A 74 4.89 11.55 0.15
C THR A 74 3.61 12.36 -0.01
N ASP A 75 2.68 11.90 -0.85
CA ASP A 75 1.53 12.67 -1.33
C ASP A 75 0.27 11.81 -1.40
N ALA A 76 -0.86 12.47 -1.69
CA ALA A 76 -2.10 11.77 -1.99
C ALA A 76 -1.96 10.81 -3.19
N PRO A 77 -2.73 9.72 -3.25
CA PRO A 77 -2.49 8.63 -4.20
C PRO A 77 -2.55 9.04 -5.68
N LEU A 78 -3.43 9.97 -6.05
CA LEU A 78 -3.51 10.47 -7.43
C LEU A 78 -2.29 11.31 -7.82
N ILE A 79 -1.75 12.11 -6.89
CA ILE A 79 -0.51 12.87 -7.10
C ILE A 79 0.66 11.90 -7.26
N HIS A 80 0.74 10.87 -6.41
CA HIS A 80 1.74 9.81 -6.53
C HIS A 80 1.65 9.09 -7.87
N ASN A 81 0.44 8.74 -8.32
CA ASN A 81 0.22 8.13 -9.63
C ASN A 81 0.74 8.99 -10.78
N THR A 82 0.48 10.31 -10.74
CA THR A 82 1.02 11.25 -11.73
C THR A 82 2.55 11.23 -11.73
N LYS A 83 3.19 11.22 -10.56
CA LYS A 83 4.67 11.12 -10.46
C LYS A 83 5.19 9.82 -11.07
N VAL A 84 4.50 8.70 -10.88
CA VAL A 84 4.87 7.42 -11.51
C VAL A 84 4.73 7.49 -13.04
N ASN A 85 3.61 7.99 -13.54
CA ASN A 85 3.36 8.11 -14.98
C ASN A 85 4.34 9.08 -15.67
N LEU A 86 4.85 10.08 -14.96
CA LEU A 86 5.90 11.00 -15.44
C LEU A 86 7.32 10.45 -15.26
N GLY A 87 7.51 9.25 -14.70
CA GLY A 87 8.82 8.66 -14.45
C GLY A 87 9.58 9.24 -13.24
N LEU A 88 8.94 10.07 -12.42
CA LEU A 88 9.53 10.67 -11.21
C LEU A 88 9.51 9.71 -10.01
N ARG A 89 8.74 8.62 -10.11
CA ARG A 89 8.70 7.49 -9.19
C ARG A 89 8.65 6.21 -10.02
N THR A 90 9.27 5.15 -9.53
CA THR A 90 9.34 3.87 -10.27
C THR A 90 8.11 2.99 -10.06
N ARG A 91 7.41 3.16 -8.93
CA ARG A 91 6.28 2.31 -8.47
C ARG A 91 5.29 3.10 -7.61
N GLY A 92 4.11 2.52 -7.41
CA GLY A 92 3.08 3.03 -6.50
C GLY A 92 1.70 3.27 -7.11
N LEU A 93 1.50 2.93 -8.39
CA LEU A 93 0.15 2.78 -8.97
C LEU A 93 -0.65 1.71 -8.21
N CYS A 94 -1.98 1.85 -8.16
CA CYS A 94 -2.88 0.94 -7.44
C CYS A 94 -2.63 -0.56 -7.69
N TRP A 95 -2.43 -0.95 -8.94
CA TRP A 95 -2.16 -2.34 -9.31
C TRP A 95 -0.80 -2.84 -8.81
N HIS A 96 0.20 -1.96 -8.62
CA HIS A 96 1.46 -2.33 -7.97
C HIS A 96 1.23 -2.75 -6.52
N TRP A 97 0.44 -1.96 -5.78
CA TRP A 97 0.09 -2.28 -4.40
C TRP A 97 -0.66 -3.60 -4.31
N ALA A 98 -1.71 -3.79 -5.12
CA ALA A 98 -2.50 -5.01 -5.12
C ALA A 98 -1.63 -6.25 -5.39
N ARG A 99 -0.77 -6.18 -6.42
CA ARG A 99 0.12 -7.29 -6.79
C ARG A 99 1.18 -7.56 -5.73
N ASP A 100 1.86 -6.52 -5.25
CA ASP A 100 2.99 -6.68 -4.32
C ASP A 100 2.46 -7.14 -2.93
N MET A 101 1.27 -6.68 -2.50
CA MET A 101 0.55 -7.22 -1.34
C MET A 101 0.18 -8.69 -1.53
N ALA A 102 -0.41 -9.06 -2.67
CA ALA A 102 -0.77 -10.45 -2.97
C ALA A 102 0.47 -11.35 -2.94
N ALA A 103 1.57 -10.90 -3.55
CA ALA A 103 2.83 -11.65 -3.57
C ALA A 103 3.40 -11.89 -2.16
N ARG A 104 3.27 -10.91 -1.25
CA ARG A 104 3.70 -11.07 0.14
C ARG A 104 2.77 -11.97 0.94
N LEU A 105 1.45 -11.77 0.89
CA LEU A 105 0.50 -12.54 1.70
C LEU A 105 0.41 -13.99 1.24
N ASN A 106 0.61 -14.29 -0.05
CA ASN A 106 0.68 -15.67 -0.55
C ASN A 106 1.84 -16.48 0.08
N GLN A 107 2.90 -15.83 0.57
CA GLN A 107 4.02 -16.52 1.21
C GLN A 107 3.64 -17.10 2.59
N GLU A 108 2.55 -16.62 3.21
CA GLU A 108 2.07 -17.16 4.48
C GLU A 108 1.44 -18.56 4.33
N GLY A 109 1.06 -18.95 3.11
CA GLY A 109 0.62 -20.32 2.83
C GLY A 109 -0.69 -20.73 3.50
N PHE A 110 -1.60 -19.76 3.70
CA PHE A 110 -2.90 -19.94 4.37
C PHE A 110 -3.68 -21.17 3.89
N LYS A 111 -4.30 -21.87 4.83
CA LYS A 111 -5.15 -23.05 4.62
C LYS A 111 -6.63 -22.73 4.71
N THR A 112 -6.99 -21.71 5.48
CA THR A 112 -8.38 -21.31 5.74
C THR A 112 -8.78 -20.00 5.06
N LEU A 113 -7.84 -19.34 4.39
CA LEU A 113 -8.06 -18.09 3.66
C LEU A 113 -7.70 -18.23 2.18
N ASP A 114 -8.43 -17.50 1.34
CA ASP A 114 -8.11 -17.30 -0.08
C ASP A 114 -7.85 -15.82 -0.37
N LEU A 115 -6.95 -15.57 -1.33
CA LEU A 115 -6.56 -14.24 -1.76
C LEU A 115 -7.00 -14.01 -3.21
N HIS A 116 -7.69 -12.90 -3.44
CA HIS A 116 -8.28 -12.56 -4.72
C HIS A 116 -7.78 -11.20 -5.17
N MET A 117 -7.07 -11.14 -6.29
CA MET A 117 -6.84 -9.85 -6.93
C MET A 117 -8.13 -9.39 -7.62
N ALA A 118 -8.52 -8.15 -7.37
CA ALA A 118 -9.73 -7.59 -7.92
C ALA A 118 -9.46 -6.22 -8.53
N ARG A 119 -10.24 -5.91 -9.57
CA ARG A 119 -10.19 -4.63 -10.27
C ARG A 119 -11.60 -4.09 -10.46
N SER A 120 -11.75 -2.79 -10.27
CA SER A 120 -12.95 -2.04 -10.63
C SER A 120 -12.77 -1.33 -11.97
N LYS A 121 -13.88 -1.22 -12.71
CA LYS A 121 -13.90 -0.42 -13.94
C LYS A 121 -13.85 1.07 -13.59
N PRO A 122 -13.27 1.92 -14.46
CA PRO A 122 -13.46 3.35 -14.35
C PRO A 122 -14.94 3.72 -14.44
N GLU A 123 -15.37 4.71 -13.64
CA GLU A 123 -16.73 5.23 -13.64
C GLU A 123 -16.69 6.76 -13.66
N SER A 124 -17.27 7.41 -14.67
CA SER A 124 -17.38 8.88 -14.86
C SER A 124 -16.18 9.71 -14.35
N PHE A 125 -16.12 9.99 -13.04
CA PHE A 125 -15.10 10.83 -12.38
C PHE A 125 -14.10 10.05 -11.51
N ARG A 126 -14.10 8.71 -11.60
CA ARG A 126 -13.29 7.78 -10.80
C ARG A 126 -12.47 6.88 -11.72
N ILE A 127 -11.17 6.82 -11.46
CA ILE A 127 -10.28 5.88 -12.15
C ILE A 127 -10.62 4.43 -11.75
N GLY A 128 -10.37 3.50 -12.66
CA GLY A 128 -10.36 2.08 -12.30
C GLY A 128 -9.31 1.82 -11.22
N HIS A 129 -9.61 0.92 -10.30
CA HIS A 129 -8.78 0.66 -9.13
C HIS A 129 -8.52 -0.82 -8.98
N SER A 130 -7.33 -1.20 -8.50
CA SER A 130 -6.97 -2.59 -8.21
C SER A 130 -6.75 -2.74 -6.71
N THR A 131 -7.16 -3.88 -6.16
CA THR A 131 -7.00 -4.20 -4.74
C THR A 131 -6.77 -5.70 -4.54
N LEU A 132 -6.44 -6.07 -3.32
CA LEU A 132 -6.44 -7.45 -2.85
C LEU A 132 -7.68 -7.65 -1.98
N ILE A 133 -8.36 -8.78 -2.13
CA ILE A 133 -9.47 -9.19 -1.27
C ILE A 133 -9.07 -10.48 -0.58
N ILE A 134 -9.36 -10.60 0.71
CA ILE A 134 -9.21 -11.84 1.48
C ILE A 134 -10.59 -12.43 1.78
N SER A 135 -10.78 -13.72 1.55
CA SER A 135 -12.01 -14.44 1.90
C SER A 135 -11.68 -15.67 2.74
N ALA A 136 -12.71 -16.30 3.32
CA ALA A 136 -12.56 -17.68 3.78
C ALA A 136 -12.31 -18.61 2.58
N LYS A 137 -11.67 -19.76 2.85
CA LYS A 137 -11.28 -20.73 1.83
C LYS A 137 -12.49 -21.24 1.04
N GLY A 138 -12.43 -21.12 -0.28
CA GLY A 138 -13.46 -21.56 -1.22
C GLY A 138 -14.61 -20.58 -1.41
N ASP A 139 -14.68 -19.51 -0.63
CA ASP A 139 -15.71 -18.49 -0.77
C ASP A 139 -15.39 -17.49 -1.89
N LYS A 140 -16.39 -16.72 -2.31
CA LYS A 140 -16.24 -15.73 -3.37
C LYS A 140 -15.55 -14.48 -2.84
N HIS A 141 -14.94 -13.70 -3.74
CA HIS A 141 -14.39 -12.39 -3.38
C HIS A 141 -15.44 -11.41 -2.87
N THR A 142 -16.69 -11.52 -3.31
CA THR A 142 -17.81 -10.71 -2.80
C THR A 142 -18.09 -10.93 -1.33
N ASP A 143 -17.80 -12.12 -0.81
CA ASP A 143 -18.00 -12.48 0.60
C ASP A 143 -16.78 -12.14 1.47
N GLY A 144 -15.73 -11.55 0.86
CA GLY A 144 -14.46 -11.24 1.50
C GLY A 144 -14.35 -9.83 2.09
N ILE A 145 -13.10 -9.48 2.43
CA ILE A 145 -12.67 -8.16 2.90
C ILE A 145 -11.68 -7.57 1.90
N VAL A 146 -11.96 -6.35 1.45
CA VAL A 146 -11.02 -5.53 0.69
C VAL A 146 -9.82 -5.16 1.57
N LEU A 147 -8.61 -5.31 1.07
CA LEU A 147 -7.34 -4.95 1.71
C LEU A 147 -6.57 -3.98 0.80
N ASP A 148 -6.71 -2.68 1.07
CA ASP A 148 -6.29 -1.64 0.15
C ASP A 148 -5.37 -0.59 0.80
N PRO A 149 -4.04 -0.75 0.66
CA PRO A 149 -3.10 0.24 1.17
C PRO A 149 -2.92 1.45 0.24
N TRP A 150 -3.43 1.44 -1.00
CA TRP A 150 -3.22 2.55 -1.93
C TRP A 150 -4.06 3.78 -1.57
N ARG A 151 -5.32 3.60 -1.11
CA ARG A 151 -6.27 4.70 -0.85
C ARG A 151 -5.74 5.79 0.06
N TYR A 152 -4.89 5.41 1.01
CA TYR A 152 -4.34 6.30 2.03
C TYR A 152 -2.81 6.26 2.06
N GLY A 153 -2.17 5.98 0.92
CA GLY A 153 -0.72 6.14 0.75
C GLY A 153 0.11 5.22 1.66
N GLY A 154 -0.36 3.99 1.90
CA GLY A 154 0.32 3.00 2.73
C GLY A 154 -0.43 2.63 4.01
N LYS A 155 -1.42 3.44 4.43
CA LYS A 155 -2.34 3.00 5.49
C LYS A 155 -3.39 2.05 4.89
N VAL A 156 -3.47 0.83 5.44
CA VAL A 156 -4.42 -0.19 4.98
C VAL A 156 -5.84 0.28 5.26
N PHE A 157 -6.62 0.42 4.19
CA PHE A 157 -8.07 0.46 4.25
C PHE A 157 -8.61 -0.96 4.19
N TRP A 158 -9.63 -1.27 5.01
CA TRP A 158 -10.38 -2.50 4.87
C TRP A 158 -11.88 -2.30 5.07
N SER A 159 -12.66 -3.14 4.41
CA SER A 159 -14.11 -3.21 4.53
C SER A 159 -14.59 -4.53 3.94
N ALA A 160 -15.77 -5.01 4.35
CA ALA A 160 -16.44 -6.08 3.62
C ALA A 160 -16.62 -5.66 2.15
N THR A 161 -16.39 -6.57 1.20
CA THR A 161 -16.41 -6.24 -0.23
C THR A 161 -17.73 -5.61 -0.67
N GLU A 162 -18.86 -6.11 -0.16
CA GLU A 162 -20.20 -5.55 -0.45
C GLU A 162 -20.47 -4.20 0.21
N ALA A 163 -19.77 -3.88 1.30
CA ALA A 163 -19.92 -2.60 2.00
C ALA A 163 -19.09 -1.48 1.36
N ASP A 164 -18.14 -1.80 0.48
CA ASP A 164 -17.31 -0.83 -0.22
C ASP A 164 -18.06 -0.16 -1.39
N SER A 165 -18.99 0.73 -1.06
CA SER A 165 -19.80 1.49 -2.03
C SER A 165 -18.99 2.33 -3.03
N LYS A 166 -17.67 2.49 -2.84
CA LYS A 166 -16.83 3.27 -3.75
C LYS A 166 -16.49 2.51 -5.04
N TYR A 167 -16.51 1.18 -5.02
CA TYR A 167 -16.06 0.36 -6.14
C TYR A 167 -16.88 -0.92 -6.27
N ILE A 168 -17.20 -1.30 -7.51
CA ILE A 168 -17.71 -2.64 -7.82
C ILE A 168 -16.52 -3.52 -8.19
N TRP A 169 -16.25 -4.52 -7.34
CA TRP A 169 -15.08 -5.39 -7.46
C TRP A 169 -15.32 -6.58 -8.37
N LEU A 170 -14.54 -6.66 -9.45
CA LEU A 170 -14.52 -7.81 -10.37
C LEU A 170 -13.19 -8.55 -10.19
N LEU A 171 -13.23 -9.89 -10.21
CA LEU A 171 -12.00 -10.68 -10.19
C LEU A 171 -11.11 -10.31 -11.37
N GLU A 172 -9.83 -10.12 -11.10
CA GLU A 172 -8.81 -10.00 -12.12
C GLU A 172 -8.46 -11.42 -12.60
N MET A 173 -8.82 -11.74 -13.85
CA MET A 173 -8.51 -13.03 -14.50
C MET A 173 -7.04 -13.13 -14.88
#